data_AF-A0A089NJK9-F1
#
_entry.id   AF-A0A089NJK9-F1
#
_cell.length_a   1.000
_cell.length_b   1.000
_cell.length_c   1.000
_cell.angle_alpha   90.00
_cell.angle_beta   90.00
_cell.angle_gamma   90.00
#
_symmetry.space_group_name_H-M   'P 1'
#
loop_
_entity.id
_entity.type
_entity.pdbx_description
1 polymer ?
#
loop_
_entity_poly.entity_id
_entity_poly.type
_entity_poly.pdbx_seq_one_letter_code
_entity_poly.pdbx_strand_id
1 'polypeptide(L)' 'MSAMAVATQPAYRGQGLASQRVARLSADMLHEGRTPCLFYNDPQAALIYRKLGYQDIGFWTMLYV' A
#
# COMPACT_ATOMS: atom_id res chain seq x y z
N MET A 1 -6.32 13.11 2.13
CA MET A 1 -5.31 12.06 1.88
C MET A 1 -5.36 11.10 3.06
N SER A 2 -5.76 9.85 2.84
CA SER A 2 -5.84 8.85 3.91
C SER A 2 -4.70 7.86 3.73
N ALA A 3 -3.94 7.63 4.80
CA ALA A 3 -2.81 6.71 4.81
C ALA A 3 -3.30 5.31 5.22
N MET A 4 -2.87 4.29 4.48
CA MET A 4 -3.13 2.88 4.81
C MET A 4 -1.82 2.21 5.22
N ALA A 5 -1.90 1.34 6.23
CA ALA A 5 -0.80 0.49 6.66
C ALA A 5 -1.21 -0.98 6.56
N VAL A 6 -0.41 -1.79 5.84
CA VAL A 6 -0.61 -3.24 5.72
C VAL A 6 0.70 -3.93 6.08
N ALA A 7 0.63 -4.90 6.98
CA ALA A 7 1.77 -5.74 7.36
C ALA A 7 1.37 -7.21 7.27
N THR A 8 2.27 -8.05 6.77
CA THR A 8 2.14 -9.51 6.78
C THR A 8 3.29 -10.09 7.60
N GLN A 9 2.94 -10.90 8.60
CA GLN A 9 3.92 -11.59 9.44
C GLN A 9 4.87 -12.43 8.55
N PRO A 10 6.19 -12.48 8.83
CA PRO A 10 7.18 -13.10 7.94
C PRO A 10 6.83 -14.53 7.50
N ALA A 11 6.31 -15.36 8.42
CA ALA A 11 5.93 -16.75 8.16
C ALA A 11 4.80 -16.91 7.11
N TYR A 12 4.04 -15.85 6.83
CA TYR A 12 2.90 -15.87 5.91
C TYR A 12 3.13 -15.01 4.65
N ARG A 13 4.36 -14.54 4.43
CA ARG A 13 4.72 -13.79 3.20
C ARG A 13 4.75 -14.71 1.98
N GLY A 14 4.66 -14.13 0.79
CA GLY A 14 4.65 -14.88 -0.48
C GLY A 14 3.31 -15.55 -0.84
N GLN A 15 2.29 -15.45 0.02
CA GLN A 15 0.98 -16.07 -0.19
C GLN A 15 -0.07 -15.11 -0.79
N GLY A 16 0.33 -13.90 -1.20
CA GLY A 16 -0.57 -12.90 -1.77
C GLY A 16 -1.50 -12.18 -0.77
N LEU A 17 -1.36 -12.45 0.54
CA LEU A 17 -2.21 -11.85 1.59
C LEU A 17 -2.18 -10.31 1.59
N ALA A 18 -0.99 -9.72 1.51
CA ALA A 18 -0.83 -8.27 1.42
C ALA A 18 -1.54 -7.69 0.19
N SER A 19 -1.39 -8.34 -0.98
CA SER A 19 -2.04 -7.89 -2.22
C SER A 19 -3.56 -7.90 -2.10
N GLN A 20 -4.14 -8.96 -1.53
CA GLN A 20 -5.59 -9.05 -1.32
C GLN A 20 -6.10 -7.95 -0.38
N ARG A 21 -5.38 -7.69 0.71
CA ARG A 21 -5.77 -6.67 1.70
C ARG A 21 -5.65 -5.26 1.15
N VAL A 22 -4.55 -4.95 0.46
CA VAL A 22 -4.38 -3.65 -0.20
C VAL A 22 -5.47 -3.44 -1.23
N ALA A 23 -5.71 -4.40 -2.14
CA ALA A 23 -6.73 -4.27 -3.18
C ALA A 23 -8.12 -3.96 -2.61
N ARG A 24 -8.51 -4.65 -1.53
CA ARG A 24 -9.81 -4.42 -0.88
C ARG A 24 -9.89 -3.04 -0.25
N LEU A 25 -8.88 -2.65 0.55
CA LEU A 25 -8.88 -1.32 1.17
C LEU A 25 -8.85 -0.20 0.13
N SER A 26 -8.09 -0.36 -0.95
CA SER A 26 -8.09 0.59 -2.08
C SER A 26 -9.48 0.71 -2.70
N ALA A 27 -10.18 -0.41 -2.93
CA ALA A 27 -11.53 -0.41 -3.47
C ALA A 27 -12.53 0.29 -2.54
N ASP A 28 -12.46 0.01 -1.23
CA ASP A 28 -13.33 0.63 -0.23
C ASP A 28 -13.11 2.16 -0.21
N MET A 29 -11.85 2.63 -0.24
CA MET A 29 -11.53 4.05 -0.30
C MET A 29 -12.00 4.72 -1.59
N LEU A 30 -11.84 4.06 -2.73
CA LEU A 30 -12.32 4.58 -4.02
C LEU A 30 -13.85 4.69 -4.01
N HIS A 31 -14.55 3.73 -3.40
CA HIS A 31 -16.00 3.78 -3.23
C HIS A 31 -16.45 4.97 -2.35
N GLU A 32 -15.65 5.32 -1.35
CA GLU A 32 -15.85 6.54 -0.53
C GLU A 32 -15.46 7.84 -1.25
N GLY A 33 -15.05 7.80 -2.52
CA GLY A 33 -14.60 8.97 -3.29
C GLY A 33 -13.21 9.48 -2.86
N ARG A 34 -12.41 8.64 -2.20
CA ARG A 34 -11.05 8.98 -1.75
C ARG A 34 -10.00 8.35 -2.65
N THR A 35 -8.92 9.08 -2.87
CA THR A 35 -7.74 8.53 -3.55
C THR A 35 -6.83 7.84 -2.55
N PRO A 36 -6.58 6.52 -2.69
CA PRO A 36 -5.64 5.82 -1.82
C PRO A 36 -4.21 6.26 -2.11
N CYS A 37 -3.47 6.61 -1.06
CA CYS A 37 -2.05 6.94 -1.15
C CYS A 37 -1.30 6.27 -0.02
N LEU A 38 -0.09 5.81 -0.31
CA LEU A 38 0.74 5.08 0.62
C LEU A 38 2.21 5.41 0.45
N PHE A 39 2.95 5.10 1.50
CA PHE A 39 4.38 5.26 1.60
C PHE A 39 4.98 3.87 1.78
N TYR A 40 6.11 3.60 1.12
CA TYR A 40 6.80 2.32 1.24
C TYR A 40 8.32 2.50 1.25
N ASN A 41 8.99 1.62 1.98
CA ASN A 41 10.45 1.44 2.00
C ASN A 41 10.86 0.02 1.59
N ASP A 42 9.92 -0.94 1.54
CA ASP A 42 10.14 -2.32 1.12
C ASP A 42 9.93 -2.46 -0.40
N PRO A 43 10.98 -2.81 -1.18
CA PRO A 43 10.86 -3.05 -2.61
C PRO A 43 9.86 -4.17 -2.98
N GLN A 44 9.63 -5.14 -2.10
CA GLN A 44 8.62 -6.18 -2.34
C GLN A 44 7.21 -5.61 -2.27
N ALA A 45 6.97 -4.66 -1.37
CA ALA A 45 5.69 -3.95 -1.30
C ALA A 45 5.47 -3.11 -2.58
N ALA A 46 6.53 -2.49 -3.12
CA ALA A 46 6.46 -1.74 -4.38
C ALA A 46 5.88 -2.57 -5.53
N LEU A 47 6.26 -3.86 -5.63
CA LEU A 47 5.74 -4.77 -6.66
C LEU A 47 4.23 -5.00 -6.51
N ILE A 48 3.71 -5.06 -5.29
CA ILE A 48 2.28 -5.21 -5.02
C ILE A 48 1.54 -3.96 -5.52
N TYR A 49 2.01 -2.78 -5.16
CA TYR A 49 1.36 -1.53 -5.51
C TYR A 49 1.35 -1.30 -7.04
N ARG A 50 2.48 -1.55 -7.71
CA ARG A 50 2.56 -1.45 -9.18
C ARG A 50 1.61 -2.42 -9.88
N LYS A 51 1.49 -3.67 -9.39
CA LYS A 51 0.52 -4.64 -9.91
C LYS A 51 -0.94 -4.20 -9.74
N LEU A 52 -1.23 -3.43 -8.71
CA LEU A 52 -2.56 -2.88 -8.44
C LEU A 52 -2.85 -1.55 -9.16
N GLY A 53 -1.91 -1.05 -9.98
CA GLY A 53 -2.08 0.18 -10.76
C GLY A 53 -1.65 1.47 -10.05
N TYR A 54 -0.97 1.37 -8.90
CA TYR A 54 -0.36 2.54 -8.26
C TYR A 54 0.79 3.10 -9.09
N GLN A 55 0.98 4.40 -8.98
CA GLN A 55 2.05 5.15 -9.64
C GLN A 55 2.94 5.85 -8.61
N ASP A 56 4.22 5.97 -8.92
CA ASP A 56 5.16 6.72 -8.07
C ASP A 56 4.90 8.23 -8.27
N ILE A 57 4.55 8.95 -7.19
CA ILE A 57 4.17 10.37 -7.23
C ILE A 57 5.20 11.32 -6.58
N GLY A 58 6.32 10.78 -6.10
CA GLY A 58 7.40 11.56 -5.48
C GLY A 58 8.07 10.84 -4.30
N PHE A 59 9.03 11.52 -3.70
CA PHE A 59 9.72 11.05 -2.49
C PHE A 59 9.03 11.58 -1.24
N TRP A 60 9.07 10.80 -0.18
CA TRP A 60 8.53 11.16 1.12
C TRP A 60 9.61 10.93 2.19
N THR A 61 9.54 11.67 3.29
CA THR A 61 10.37 11.44 4.46
C THR A 61 9.54 11.65 5.72
N MET A 62 9.93 10.99 6.81
CA MET A 62 9.33 11.20 8.13
C MET A 62 10.27 12.07 8.94
N LEU A 63 9.81 13.27 9.32
CA LEU A 63 10.53 14.13 10.24
C LEU A 63 10.18 13.71 11.67
N TYR A 64 11.18 13.20 12.39
CA TYR A 64 11.06 12.97 13.83
C TYR A 64 11.55 14.23 14.54
N VAL A 65 10.66 14.88 15.28
CA VAL A 65 10.95 16.04 16.14
C VAL A 65 10.87 15.60 17.59
#